data_AF-Q5EVA2-F1
#
_entry.id   AF-Q5EVA2-F1
#
_cell.length_a   1.000
_cell.length_b   1.000
_cell.length_c   1.000
_cell.angle_alpha   90.00
_cell.angle_beta   90.00
_cell.angle_gamma   90.00
#
_symmetry.space_group_name_H-M   'P 1'
#
loop_
_entity.id
_entity.type
_entity.pdbx_description
1 polymer ?
#
loop_
_entity_poly.entity_id
_entity_poly.type
_entity_poly.pdbx_seq_one_letter_code
_entity_poly.pdbx_strand_id
1 'polypeptide(L)'
;DFIKNMITGTSQADCAILVVASGVGEFEAGISKEGQTREHALLAFTLGVRQMIVAINKMDDSSVMHGEARYNEIKEEVTNYLKKVGYKPAKIPFVPISGWEGDNMIEKSPNMPWYKGPYLLEALDNLNPPKRPTDKPLRLPLQDVYKIGGIGTVPVGRVETGILKPGTVVVFGPTGLSTEVKSVEMHHESVPEALPGDNVGFNVKNVSVKELRRGFVASDSKNDPAKGTENFTAQVIVMNHPGQIGNGYSPVLDCHTAHVACKFKEITQKMDRRSGKVLEENPKFVKAGDACMVILEPTKGLTVESFQEYPPLGRFAVRDMRQTVAVGVIK
;
A
#
# COMPACT_ATOMS: atom_id res chain seq x y z
N ASP A 1 9.64 -12.45 3.73
CA ASP A 1 8.36 -11.97 4.31
C ASP A 1 8.27 -10.47 4.54
N PHE A 2 9.37 -9.71 4.76
CA PHE A 2 9.33 -8.25 4.98
C PHE A 2 8.55 -7.47 3.90
N ILE A 3 8.81 -7.71 2.61
CA ILE A 3 8.10 -7.01 1.52
C ILE A 3 6.59 -7.33 1.48
N LYS A 4 6.18 -8.54 1.86
CA LYS A 4 4.74 -8.88 1.97
C LYS A 4 4.08 -8.01 3.03
N ASN A 5 4.70 -7.95 4.20
CA ASN A 5 4.21 -7.17 5.32
C ASN A 5 4.25 -5.66 5.02
N MET A 6 5.27 -5.21 4.27
CA MET A 6 5.37 -3.82 3.84
C MET A 6 4.27 -3.45 2.84
N ILE A 7 3.93 -4.31 1.87
CA ILE A 7 2.81 -4.07 0.94
C ILE A 7 1.49 -3.99 1.71
N THR A 8 1.24 -4.92 2.64
CA THR A 8 0.00 -4.91 3.44
C THR A 8 -0.07 -3.75 4.43
N GLY A 9 1.07 -3.27 4.93
CA GLY A 9 1.11 -2.08 5.79
C GLY A 9 0.95 -0.78 5.00
N THR A 10 1.58 -0.71 3.82
CA THR A 10 1.54 0.49 2.96
C THR A 10 0.19 0.64 2.28
N SER A 11 -0.55 -0.45 2.02
CA SER A 11 -1.90 -0.40 1.46
C SER A 11 -2.92 0.29 2.40
N GLN A 12 -2.60 0.37 3.70
CA GLN A 12 -3.43 1.03 4.72
C GLN A 12 -2.83 2.36 5.22
N ALA A 13 -1.66 2.77 4.70
CA ALA A 13 -0.94 3.92 5.20
C ALA A 13 -1.41 5.23 4.54
N ASP A 14 -1.63 6.25 5.37
CA ASP A 14 -1.99 7.60 4.90
C ASP A 14 -0.73 8.44 4.56
N CYS A 15 0.40 8.12 5.20
CA CYS A 15 1.71 8.71 4.97
C CYS A 15 2.82 7.66 5.11
N ALA A 16 3.98 7.92 4.50
CA ALA A 16 5.18 7.09 4.63
C ALA A 16 6.37 7.90 5.12
N ILE A 17 7.20 7.29 5.99
CA ILE A 17 8.53 7.79 6.32
C ILE A 17 9.54 6.96 5.53
N LEU A 18 10.24 7.60 4.59
CA LEU A 18 11.32 6.98 3.82
C LEU A 18 12.65 7.26 4.53
N VAL A 19 13.18 6.25 5.21
CA VAL A 19 14.48 6.33 5.89
C VAL A 19 15.59 6.07 4.88
N VAL A 20 16.57 6.99 4.80
CA VAL A 20 17.71 6.93 3.89
C VAL A 20 18.98 7.09 4.71
N ALA A 21 19.90 6.12 4.66
CA ALA A 21 21.18 6.24 5.35
C ALA A 21 22.07 7.28 4.67
N SER A 22 22.80 8.09 5.45
CA SER A 22 23.75 9.10 4.93
C SER A 22 25.19 8.63 4.82
N GLY A 23 25.55 7.53 5.49
CA GLY A 23 26.91 6.98 5.48
C GLY A 23 27.43 6.72 4.06
N VAL A 24 28.73 6.94 3.87
CA VAL A 24 29.40 6.68 2.59
C VAL A 24 29.36 5.18 2.26
N GLY A 25 28.91 4.83 1.06
CA GLY A 25 28.68 3.46 0.61
C GLY A 25 27.29 2.92 0.94
N GLU A 26 26.71 3.30 2.09
CA GLU A 26 25.36 2.89 2.47
C GLU A 26 24.28 3.58 1.61
N PHE A 27 24.42 4.89 1.42
CA PHE A 27 23.51 5.66 0.59
C PHE A 27 23.49 5.14 -0.85
N GLU A 28 24.69 4.96 -1.42
CA GLU A 28 24.89 4.52 -2.80
C GLU A 28 24.33 3.10 -3.01
N ALA A 29 24.50 2.21 -2.04
CA ALA A 29 23.89 0.88 -2.07
C ALA A 29 22.35 0.96 -2.03
N GLY A 30 21.79 1.78 -1.13
CA GLY A 30 20.34 1.94 -0.97
C GLY A 30 19.65 2.59 -2.15
N ILE A 31 20.29 3.56 -2.81
CA ILE A 31 19.77 4.25 -4.00
C ILE A 31 20.18 3.56 -5.31
N SER A 32 20.94 2.47 -5.27
CA SER A 32 21.32 1.72 -6.49
C SER A 32 20.10 1.16 -7.24
N LYS A 33 20.31 0.58 -8.43
CA LYS A 33 19.23 -0.07 -9.20
C LYS A 33 18.59 -1.24 -8.46
N GLU A 34 19.38 -1.95 -7.67
CA GLU A 34 18.96 -3.09 -6.83
C GLU A 34 18.62 -2.65 -5.39
N GLY A 35 18.77 -1.34 -5.11
CA GLY A 35 18.58 -0.75 -3.80
C GLY A 35 17.12 -0.62 -3.39
N GLN A 36 16.86 -0.87 -2.12
CA GLN A 36 15.50 -0.93 -1.55
C GLN A 36 14.85 0.45 -1.42
N THR A 37 15.63 1.54 -1.29
CA THR A 37 15.07 2.91 -1.16
C THR A 37 14.24 3.27 -2.39
N ARG A 38 14.71 2.90 -3.58
CA ARG A 38 14.00 3.12 -4.85
C ARG A 38 12.73 2.28 -4.93
N GLU A 39 12.84 1.00 -4.60
CA GLU A 39 11.71 0.07 -4.59
C GLU A 39 10.61 0.55 -3.64
N HIS A 40 10.96 0.88 -2.39
CA HIS A 40 10.02 1.32 -1.37
C HIS A 40 9.30 2.61 -1.75
N ALA A 41 10.01 3.61 -2.28
CA ALA A 41 9.39 4.86 -2.69
C ALA A 41 8.39 4.67 -3.85
N LEU A 42 8.73 3.83 -4.82
CA LEU A 42 7.86 3.49 -5.95
C LEU A 42 6.64 2.67 -5.50
N LEU A 43 6.84 1.72 -4.58
CA LEU A 43 5.76 0.93 -3.99
C LEU A 43 4.79 1.83 -3.21
N ALA A 44 5.29 2.69 -2.33
CA ALA A 44 4.45 3.63 -1.58
C ALA A 44 3.62 4.52 -2.51
N PHE A 45 4.24 5.05 -3.57
CA PHE A 45 3.51 5.88 -4.53
C PHE A 45 2.45 5.08 -5.27
N THR A 46 2.78 3.86 -5.71
CA THR A 46 1.82 3.05 -6.46
C THR A 46 0.65 2.61 -5.58
N LEU A 47 0.93 2.28 -4.32
CA LEU A 47 -0.05 1.93 -3.29
C LEU A 47 -0.89 3.12 -2.81
N GLY A 48 -0.63 4.33 -3.32
CA GLY A 48 -1.50 5.49 -3.13
C GLY A 48 -1.07 6.41 -2.00
N VAL A 49 0.05 6.13 -1.34
CA VAL A 49 0.64 7.03 -0.35
C VAL A 49 1.17 8.25 -1.10
N ARG A 50 0.50 9.40 -0.92
CA ARG A 50 0.86 10.66 -1.58
C ARG A 50 1.67 11.59 -0.70
N GLN A 51 1.65 11.37 0.61
CA GLN A 51 2.39 12.14 1.60
C GLN A 51 3.57 11.32 2.09
N MET A 52 4.77 11.89 1.99
CA MET A 52 6.01 11.23 2.36
C MET A 52 6.90 12.22 3.09
N ILE A 53 7.59 11.72 4.11
CA ILE A 53 8.70 12.40 4.80
C ILE A 53 9.97 11.62 4.47
N VAL A 54 11.04 12.28 4.10
CA VAL A 54 12.35 11.64 3.91
C VAL A 54 13.21 11.91 5.13
N ALA A 55 13.55 10.85 5.86
CA ALA A 55 14.42 10.91 7.02
C ALA A 55 15.83 10.49 6.61
N ILE A 56 16.74 11.46 6.49
CA ILE A 56 18.16 11.22 6.18
C ILE A 56 18.85 10.86 7.49
N ASN A 57 19.01 9.56 7.72
CA ASN A 57 19.43 8.97 8.99
C ASN A 57 20.93 8.66 9.01
N LYS A 58 21.50 8.51 10.21
CA LYS A 58 22.93 8.30 10.47
C LYS A 58 23.78 9.54 10.16
N MET A 59 23.26 10.73 10.42
CA MET A 59 24.04 11.97 10.28
C MET A 59 25.25 12.02 11.21
N ASP A 60 25.21 11.27 12.32
CA ASP A 60 26.29 11.06 13.28
C ASP A 60 27.44 10.17 12.78
N ASP A 61 27.25 9.47 11.65
CA ASP A 61 28.25 8.56 11.12
C ASP A 61 29.60 9.26 10.91
N SER A 62 30.70 8.57 11.24
CA SER A 62 32.06 9.13 11.17
C SER A 62 32.47 9.63 9.77
N SER A 63 31.82 9.13 8.71
CA SER A 63 32.04 9.61 7.33
C SER A 63 31.25 10.87 6.98
N VAL A 64 30.24 11.22 7.79
CA VAL A 64 29.29 12.33 7.54
C VAL A 64 29.50 13.48 8.54
N MET A 65 29.71 13.15 9.82
CA MET A 65 29.94 14.09 10.93
C MET A 65 28.98 15.29 10.91
N HIS A 66 27.68 15.02 10.80
CA HIS A 66 26.59 16.01 10.73
C HIS A 66 26.73 17.03 9.60
N GLY A 67 27.48 16.68 8.55
CA GLY A 67 27.85 17.59 7.46
C GLY A 67 26.70 17.97 6.53
N GLU A 68 26.50 19.28 6.37
CA GLU A 68 25.47 19.86 5.48
C GLU A 68 25.66 19.46 4.00
N ALA A 69 26.92 19.36 3.54
CA ALA A 69 27.23 19.02 2.16
C ALA A 69 26.67 17.65 1.76
N ARG A 70 26.87 16.63 2.60
CA ARG A 70 26.36 15.27 2.37
C ARG A 70 24.84 15.22 2.43
N TYR A 71 24.22 15.95 3.36
CA TYR A 71 22.77 16.10 3.40
C TYR A 71 22.21 16.68 2.08
N ASN A 72 22.83 17.74 1.56
CA ASN A 72 22.36 18.38 0.33
C ASN A 72 22.54 17.48 -0.90
N GLU A 73 23.65 16.75 -1.00
CA GLU A 73 23.88 15.73 -2.04
C GLU A 73 22.76 14.68 -2.04
N ILE A 74 22.51 14.05 -0.89
CA ILE A 74 21.48 13.02 -0.74
C ILE A 74 20.10 13.60 -1.06
N LYS A 75 19.80 14.79 -0.53
CA LYS A 75 18.52 15.47 -0.77
C LYS A 75 18.30 15.70 -2.26
N GLU A 76 19.31 16.14 -3.00
CA GLU A 76 19.21 16.37 -4.44
C GLU A 76 18.95 15.07 -5.22
N GLU A 77 19.73 14.02 -4.96
CA GLU A 77 19.58 12.76 -5.67
C GLU A 77 18.24 12.08 -5.38
N VAL A 78 17.83 12.05 -4.11
CA VAL A 78 16.52 11.50 -3.70
C VAL A 78 15.38 12.35 -4.27
N THR A 79 15.50 13.68 -4.27
CA THR A 79 14.53 14.59 -4.92
C THR A 79 14.34 14.26 -6.40
N ASN A 80 15.44 14.05 -7.12
CA ASN A 80 15.41 13.70 -8.54
C ASN A 80 14.76 12.35 -8.79
N TYR A 81 14.98 11.37 -7.90
CA TYR A 81 14.32 10.07 -7.99
C TYR A 81 12.82 10.15 -7.67
N LEU A 82 12.42 10.80 -6.57
CA LEU A 82 11.02 10.94 -6.16
C LEU A 82 10.20 11.70 -7.22
N LYS A 83 10.79 12.68 -7.89
CA LYS A 83 10.18 13.35 -9.04
C LYS A 83 9.91 12.39 -10.21
N LYS A 84 10.82 11.45 -10.48
CA LYS A 84 10.64 10.41 -11.52
C LYS A 84 9.55 9.40 -11.16
N VAL A 85 9.38 9.10 -9.87
CA VAL A 85 8.31 8.23 -9.36
C VAL A 85 6.93 8.89 -9.51
N GLY A 86 6.85 10.21 -9.33
CA GLY A 86 5.61 10.99 -9.50
C GLY A 86 5.23 11.82 -8.28
N TYR A 87 6.04 11.82 -7.21
CA TYR A 87 5.85 12.72 -6.08
C TYR A 87 6.12 14.18 -6.47
N LYS A 88 5.60 15.11 -5.66
CA LYS A 88 5.90 16.55 -5.76
C LYS A 88 6.94 16.91 -4.70
N PRO A 89 8.25 17.00 -5.03
CA PRO A 89 9.30 17.12 -4.01
C PRO A 89 9.18 18.38 -3.15
N ALA A 90 8.60 19.46 -3.67
CA ALA A 90 8.34 20.68 -2.91
C ALA A 90 7.40 20.47 -1.70
N LYS A 91 6.64 19.37 -1.67
CA LYS A 91 5.75 19.00 -0.55
C LYS A 91 6.35 17.95 0.38
N ILE A 92 7.57 17.49 0.11
CA ILE A 92 8.22 16.43 0.86
C ILE A 92 9.24 17.08 1.79
N PRO A 93 9.04 17.02 3.12
CA PRO A 93 10.07 17.43 4.06
C PRO A 93 11.23 16.43 4.04
N PHE A 94 12.44 16.96 3.99
CA PHE A 94 13.68 16.22 4.19
C PHE A 94 14.22 16.61 5.56
N VAL A 95 14.32 15.62 6.45
CA VAL A 95 14.74 15.81 7.84
C VAL A 95 16.04 15.04 8.07
N PRO A 96 17.17 15.72 8.34
CA PRO A 96 18.41 15.06 8.73
C PRO A 96 18.28 14.62 10.19
N ILE A 97 18.44 13.33 10.47
CA ILE A 97 18.28 12.75 11.80
C ILE A 97 19.46 11.84 12.18
N SER A 98 19.61 11.60 13.47
CA SER A 98 20.27 10.40 13.99
C SER A 98 19.25 9.62 14.80
N GLY A 99 18.87 8.45 14.31
CA GLY A 99 18.01 7.53 15.07
C GLY A 99 18.71 6.94 16.29
N TRP A 100 20.06 6.97 16.33
CA TRP A 100 20.85 6.45 17.45
C TRP A 100 21.05 7.48 18.55
N GLU A 101 21.53 8.67 18.19
CA GLU A 101 21.78 9.78 19.13
C GLU A 101 20.50 10.59 19.45
N GLY A 102 19.44 10.43 18.66
CA GLY A 102 18.16 11.13 18.83
C GLY A 102 18.08 12.51 18.15
N ASP A 103 19.11 12.89 17.39
CA ASP A 103 19.17 14.18 16.70
C ASP A 103 17.96 14.41 15.78
N ASN A 104 17.29 15.56 15.92
CA ASN A 104 16.14 15.98 15.08
C ASN A 104 14.96 14.98 15.09
N MET A 105 14.82 14.14 16.11
CA MET A 105 13.70 13.20 16.22
C MET A 105 12.46 13.88 16.83
N ILE A 106 12.58 14.38 18.06
CA ILE A 106 11.49 15.02 18.82
C ILE A 106 11.73 16.50 19.12
N GLU A 107 12.97 16.97 18.93
CA GLU A 107 13.41 18.35 19.13
C GLU A 107 14.57 18.66 18.19
N LYS A 108 14.93 19.94 18.06
CA LYS A 108 16.01 20.37 17.17
C LYS A 108 17.38 19.99 17.74
N SER A 109 18.20 19.37 16.91
CA SER A 109 19.57 18.99 17.27
C SER A 109 20.50 20.21 17.34
N PRO A 110 21.33 20.33 18.39
CA PRO A 110 22.41 21.31 18.44
C PRO A 110 23.57 20.98 17.49
N ASN A 111 23.69 19.72 17.03
CA ASN A 111 24.77 19.25 16.16
C ASN A 111 24.60 19.67 14.69
N MET A 112 23.38 20.07 14.30
CA MET A 112 23.05 20.51 12.94
C MET A 112 22.43 21.91 12.92
N PRO A 113 23.12 22.95 13.42
CA PRO A 113 22.56 24.29 13.54
C PRO A 113 22.25 24.95 12.18
N TRP A 114 22.84 24.43 11.10
CA TRP A 114 22.58 24.82 9.72
C TRP A 114 21.18 24.41 9.25
N TYR A 115 20.59 23.33 9.80
CA TYR A 115 19.26 22.88 9.44
C TYR A 115 18.19 23.75 10.10
N LYS A 116 17.37 24.43 9.29
CA LYS A 116 16.30 25.33 9.77
C LYS A 116 14.89 24.75 9.59
N GLY A 117 14.77 23.53 9.06
CA GLY A 117 13.49 22.87 8.86
C GLY A 117 12.90 22.28 10.15
N PRO A 118 11.77 21.55 10.03
CA PRO A 118 11.15 20.87 11.15
C PRO A 118 11.92 19.61 11.57
N TYR A 119 11.90 19.27 12.85
CA TYR A 119 12.34 17.93 13.31
C TYR A 119 11.28 16.86 12.93
N LEU A 120 11.60 15.57 13.08
CA LEU A 120 10.78 14.49 12.52
C LEU A 120 9.35 14.47 13.06
N LEU A 121 9.16 14.62 14.37
CA LEU A 121 7.83 14.69 14.98
C LEU A 121 7.04 15.92 14.49
N GLU A 122 7.66 17.10 14.41
CA GLU A 122 7.02 18.31 13.84
C GLU A 122 6.67 18.11 12.36
N ALA A 123 7.49 17.41 11.58
CA ALA A 123 7.19 17.09 10.19
C ALA A 123 5.98 16.14 10.07
N LEU A 124 5.79 15.22 11.02
CA LEU A 124 4.61 14.36 11.10
C LEU A 124 3.34 15.13 11.46
N ASP A 125 3.42 16.03 12.43
CA ASP A 125 2.28 16.88 12.85
C ASP A 125 1.81 17.82 11.73
N ASN A 126 2.72 18.22 10.84
CA ASN A 126 2.42 19.07 9.69
C ASN A 126 1.78 18.33 8.50
N LEU A 127 1.60 17.00 8.57
CA LEU A 127 0.93 16.24 7.52
C LEU A 127 -0.56 16.55 7.49
N ASN A 128 -1.14 16.60 6.29
CA ASN A 128 -2.57 16.85 6.15
C ASN A 128 -3.34 15.55 6.38
N PRO A 129 -4.32 15.51 7.29
CA PRO A 129 -5.19 14.34 7.43
C PRO A 129 -5.91 14.07 6.10
N PRO A 130 -5.94 12.82 5.60
CA PRO A 130 -6.70 12.51 4.39
C PRO A 130 -8.20 12.64 4.66
N LYS A 131 -8.97 13.02 3.63
CA LYS A 131 -10.43 12.99 3.72
C LYS A 131 -10.91 11.55 3.82
N ARG A 132 -11.43 11.16 4.98
CA ARG A 132 -12.00 9.82 5.21
C ARG A 132 -13.26 9.61 4.34
N PRO A 133 -13.35 8.55 3.53
CA PRO A 133 -14.46 8.31 2.60
C PRO A 133 -15.71 7.72 3.29
N THR A 134 -16.33 8.49 4.19
CA THR A 134 -17.55 8.09 4.93
C THR A 134 -18.78 7.99 4.06
N ASP A 135 -18.85 8.80 3.00
CA ASP A 135 -20.01 8.90 2.10
C ASP A 135 -20.04 7.77 1.05
N LYS A 136 -18.97 6.98 0.95
CA LYS A 136 -18.89 5.83 0.05
C LYS A 136 -19.50 4.58 0.68
N PRO A 137 -19.94 3.59 -0.11
CA PRO A 137 -20.37 2.30 0.43
C PRO A 137 -19.28 1.59 1.24
N LEU A 138 -19.70 0.70 2.13
CA LEU A 138 -18.80 0.00 3.04
C LEU A 138 -17.87 -0.95 2.28
N ARG A 139 -16.56 -0.84 2.52
CA ARG A 139 -15.55 -1.85 2.16
C ARG A 139 -14.61 -2.05 3.34
N LEU A 140 -14.58 -3.28 3.86
CA LEU A 140 -13.73 -3.68 4.97
C LEU A 140 -13.04 -5.01 4.62
N PRO A 141 -11.83 -4.97 4.05
CA PRO A 141 -11.02 -6.15 3.79
C PRO A 141 -10.60 -6.84 5.09
N LEU A 142 -10.84 -8.14 5.18
CA LEU A 142 -10.53 -8.94 6.37
C LEU A 142 -9.05 -9.26 6.43
N GLN A 143 -8.41 -8.85 7.52
CA GLN A 143 -7.04 -9.17 7.83
C GLN A 143 -6.92 -10.54 8.50
N ASP A 144 -7.76 -10.81 9.49
CA ASP A 144 -7.79 -12.06 10.25
C ASP A 144 -9.22 -12.40 10.70
N VAL A 145 -9.45 -13.65 11.07
CA VAL A 145 -10.75 -14.12 11.58
C VAL A 145 -10.51 -15.02 12.78
N TYR A 146 -11.09 -14.63 13.92
CA TYR A 146 -10.94 -15.35 15.19
C TYR A 146 -12.23 -16.05 15.59
N LYS A 147 -12.09 -17.14 16.35
CA LYS A 147 -13.19 -17.78 17.07
C LYS A 147 -13.01 -17.50 18.56
N ILE A 148 -13.90 -16.72 19.15
CA ILE A 148 -13.85 -16.34 20.56
C ILE A 148 -14.93 -17.12 21.33
N GLY A 149 -14.53 -17.79 22.41
CA GLY A 149 -15.44 -18.56 23.26
C GLY A 149 -16.56 -17.67 23.82
N GLY A 150 -17.82 -18.12 23.70
CA GLY A 150 -19.00 -17.36 24.16
C GLY A 150 -19.46 -16.22 23.23
N ILE A 151 -18.58 -15.69 22.38
CA ILE A 151 -18.88 -14.58 21.45
C ILE A 151 -19.23 -15.09 20.05
N GLY A 152 -18.44 -16.03 19.53
CA GLY A 152 -18.60 -16.58 18.18
C GLY A 152 -17.45 -16.20 17.24
N THR A 153 -17.77 -15.92 15.98
CA THR A 153 -16.80 -15.57 14.94
C THR A 153 -16.61 -14.06 14.89
N VAL A 154 -15.35 -13.62 14.97
CA VAL A 154 -14.96 -12.21 14.98
C VAL A 154 -13.94 -11.96 13.87
N PRO A 155 -14.36 -11.46 12.69
CA PRO A 155 -13.46 -10.91 11.70
C PRO A 155 -12.81 -9.62 12.20
N VAL A 156 -11.58 -9.39 11.76
CA VAL A 156 -10.79 -8.19 12.05
C VAL A 156 -10.30 -7.59 10.74
N GLY A 157 -10.38 -6.28 10.63
CA GLY A 157 -9.84 -5.54 9.49
C GLY A 157 -9.97 -4.03 9.65
N ARG A 158 -9.48 -3.31 8.65
CA ARG A 158 -9.58 -1.86 8.58
C ARG A 158 -10.77 -1.46 7.72
N VAL A 159 -11.56 -0.50 8.18
CA VAL A 159 -12.61 0.10 7.36
C VAL A 159 -11.92 0.99 6.31
N GLU A 160 -12.04 0.65 5.03
CA GLU A 160 -11.43 1.41 3.94
C GLU A 160 -12.38 2.49 3.40
N THR A 161 -13.67 2.17 3.31
CA THR A 161 -14.73 3.11 2.91
C THR A 161 -16.02 2.83 3.67
N GLY A 162 -16.89 3.84 3.78
CA GLY A 162 -18.20 3.74 4.43
C GLY A 162 -18.12 3.60 5.95
N ILE A 163 -19.25 3.21 6.54
CA ILE A 163 -19.41 3.12 8.00
C ILE A 163 -19.93 1.73 8.33
N LEU A 164 -19.32 1.08 9.33
CA LEU A 164 -19.83 -0.18 9.89
C LEU A 164 -20.53 0.10 11.22
N LYS A 165 -21.76 -0.39 11.38
CA LYS A 165 -22.53 -0.28 12.63
C LYS A 165 -22.99 -1.66 13.12
N PRO A 166 -23.15 -1.87 14.43
CA PRO A 166 -23.94 -2.98 14.94
C PRO A 166 -25.34 -2.98 14.29
N GLY A 167 -25.84 -4.16 13.93
CA GLY A 167 -27.10 -4.36 13.22
C GLY A 167 -27.00 -4.26 11.70
N THR A 168 -25.88 -3.79 11.13
CA THR A 168 -25.68 -3.83 9.67
C THR A 168 -25.67 -5.28 9.18
N VAL A 169 -26.43 -5.55 8.12
CA VAL A 169 -26.37 -6.83 7.41
C VAL A 169 -25.26 -6.73 6.38
N VAL A 170 -24.15 -7.42 6.66
CA VAL A 170 -22.95 -7.40 5.81
C VAL A 170 -22.93 -8.61 4.87
N VAL A 171 -22.41 -8.38 3.66
CA VAL A 171 -22.10 -9.41 2.67
C VAL A 171 -20.58 -9.53 2.52
N PHE A 172 -20.09 -10.76 2.50
CA PHE A 172 -18.68 -11.10 2.33
C PHE A 172 -18.37 -11.54 0.90
N GLY A 173 -17.72 -10.66 0.14
CA GLY A 173 -17.06 -11.01 -1.11
C GLY A 173 -15.82 -11.88 -0.85
N PRO A 174 -15.52 -12.87 -1.70
CA PRO A 174 -16.13 -13.17 -2.99
C PRO A 174 -17.35 -14.11 -2.92
N THR A 175 -17.66 -14.68 -1.74
CA THR A 175 -18.65 -15.77 -1.60
C THR A 175 -20.10 -15.31 -1.65
N GLY A 176 -20.38 -14.03 -1.35
CA GLY A 176 -21.73 -13.53 -1.19
C GLY A 176 -22.42 -13.94 0.12
N LEU A 177 -21.70 -14.56 1.05
CA LEU A 177 -22.22 -14.93 2.38
C LEU A 177 -22.71 -13.67 3.10
N SER A 178 -23.94 -13.70 3.60
CA SER A 178 -24.58 -12.56 4.28
C SER A 178 -24.88 -12.88 5.74
N THR A 179 -24.65 -11.91 6.62
CA THR A 179 -24.95 -12.05 8.05
C THR A 179 -25.07 -10.68 8.72
N GLU A 180 -25.69 -10.65 9.89
CA GLU A 180 -25.83 -9.46 10.71
C GLU A 180 -24.64 -9.29 11.66
N VAL A 181 -24.15 -8.06 11.77
CA VAL A 181 -23.12 -7.66 12.73
C VAL A 181 -23.76 -7.46 14.10
N LYS A 182 -23.31 -8.17 15.14
CA LYS A 182 -23.82 -8.02 16.51
C LYS A 182 -23.18 -6.85 17.26
N SER A 183 -21.86 -6.72 17.15
CA SER A 183 -21.07 -5.72 17.86
C SER A 183 -19.85 -5.34 17.03
N VAL A 184 -19.35 -4.15 17.27
CA VAL A 184 -18.09 -3.64 16.71
C VAL A 184 -17.23 -3.18 17.88
N GLU A 185 -15.95 -3.54 17.84
CA GLU A 185 -14.98 -3.28 18.89
C GLU A 185 -13.68 -2.71 18.31
N MET A 186 -13.12 -1.73 19.01
CA MET A 186 -11.82 -1.12 18.72
C MET A 186 -11.02 -1.07 20.01
N HIS A 187 -9.79 -1.60 20.01
CA HIS A 187 -8.95 -1.67 21.22
C HIS A 187 -9.61 -2.33 22.45
N HIS A 188 -10.47 -3.34 22.25
CA HIS A 188 -11.26 -4.04 23.28
C HIS A 188 -12.40 -3.23 23.91
N GLU A 189 -12.77 -2.09 23.31
CA GLU A 189 -13.93 -1.31 23.71
C GLU A 189 -15.00 -1.36 22.62
N SER A 190 -16.27 -1.49 23.03
CA SER A 190 -17.38 -1.49 22.08
C SER A 190 -17.63 -0.08 21.55
N VAL A 191 -17.78 0.04 20.24
CA VAL A 191 -18.03 1.30 19.54
C VAL A 191 -19.39 1.29 18.86
N PRO A 192 -20.11 2.43 18.84
CA PRO A 192 -21.42 2.52 18.18
C PRO A 192 -21.33 2.47 16.65
N GLU A 193 -20.20 2.90 16.10
CA GLU A 193 -19.89 2.84 14.68
C GLU A 193 -18.38 2.83 14.47
N ALA A 194 -17.94 2.27 13.34
CA ALA A 194 -16.55 2.31 12.89
C ALA A 194 -16.47 3.08 11.58
N LEU A 195 -15.53 4.02 11.52
CA LEU A 195 -15.34 4.95 10.42
C LEU A 195 -14.15 4.54 9.55
N PRO A 196 -14.01 5.07 8.32
CA PRO A 196 -12.85 4.77 7.49
C PRO A 196 -11.55 5.12 8.20
N GLY A 197 -10.58 4.21 8.17
CA GLY A 197 -9.30 4.32 8.87
C GLY A 197 -9.24 3.51 10.16
N ASP A 198 -10.37 3.15 10.75
CA ASP A 198 -10.41 2.45 12.04
C ASP A 198 -10.13 0.95 11.86
N ASN A 199 -9.30 0.40 12.73
CA ASN A 199 -9.02 -1.03 12.80
C ASN A 199 -9.95 -1.67 13.83
N VAL A 200 -10.85 -2.53 13.37
CA VAL A 200 -11.94 -3.05 14.20
C VAL A 200 -12.06 -4.56 14.13
N GLY A 201 -12.46 -5.15 15.24
CA GLY A 201 -13.04 -6.48 15.31
C GLY A 201 -14.55 -6.36 15.37
N PHE A 202 -15.29 -7.23 14.67
CA PHE A 202 -16.75 -7.19 14.72
C PHE A 202 -17.34 -8.59 14.82
N ASN A 203 -18.34 -8.79 15.66
CA ASN A 203 -18.97 -10.10 15.84
C ASN A 203 -20.07 -10.32 14.80
N VAL A 204 -20.12 -11.50 14.17
CA VAL A 204 -21.14 -11.88 13.19
C VAL A 204 -21.99 -13.07 13.63
N LYS A 205 -23.29 -13.06 13.29
CA LYS A 205 -24.23 -14.14 13.63
C LYS A 205 -24.05 -15.37 12.74
N ASN A 206 -24.16 -16.57 13.33
CA ASN A 206 -24.38 -17.83 12.60
C ASN A 206 -23.40 -18.14 11.45
N VAL A 207 -22.19 -17.59 11.48
CA VAL A 207 -21.13 -17.86 10.50
C VAL A 207 -19.98 -18.58 11.19
N SER A 208 -19.51 -19.67 10.60
CA SER A 208 -18.34 -20.39 11.07
C SER A 208 -17.05 -19.67 10.68
N VAL A 209 -16.05 -19.68 11.57
CA VAL A 209 -14.69 -19.17 11.28
C VAL A 209 -14.07 -19.80 10.03
N LYS A 210 -14.52 -20.99 9.60
CA LYS A 210 -14.02 -21.66 8.39
C LYS A 210 -14.60 -21.09 7.09
N GLU A 211 -15.69 -20.34 7.15
CA GLU A 211 -16.37 -19.76 5.99
C GLU A 211 -15.80 -18.40 5.60
N LEU A 212 -15.11 -17.74 6.54
CA LEU A 212 -14.43 -16.47 6.33
C LEU A 212 -12.92 -16.68 6.36
N ARG A 213 -12.20 -15.87 5.58
CA ARG A 213 -10.74 -15.91 5.55
C ARG A 213 -10.18 -14.55 5.23
N ARG A 214 -8.90 -14.36 5.54
CA ARG A 214 -8.11 -13.21 5.10
C ARG A 214 -8.26 -12.97 3.59
N GLY A 215 -8.41 -11.71 3.19
CA GLY A 215 -8.63 -11.31 1.80
C GLY A 215 -10.09 -11.28 1.37
N PHE A 216 -11.04 -11.70 2.21
CA PHE A 216 -12.46 -11.43 1.97
C PHE A 216 -12.77 -9.96 2.24
N VAL A 217 -13.84 -9.45 1.65
CA VAL A 217 -14.24 -8.05 1.80
C VAL A 217 -15.66 -8.01 2.35
N ALA A 218 -15.82 -7.45 3.54
CA ALA A 218 -17.14 -7.15 4.09
C ALA A 218 -17.67 -5.84 3.51
N SER A 219 -18.97 -5.81 3.23
CA SER A 219 -19.69 -4.68 2.63
C SER A 219 -21.14 -4.68 3.11
N ASP A 220 -21.84 -3.56 3.02
CA ASP A 220 -23.26 -3.50 3.37
C ASP A 220 -24.09 -4.18 2.27
N SER A 221 -24.91 -5.15 2.66
CA SER A 221 -25.83 -5.86 1.76
C SER A 221 -26.80 -4.96 0.98
N LYS A 222 -27.14 -3.79 1.53
CA LYS A 222 -28.16 -2.87 1.01
C LYS A 222 -27.58 -1.71 0.21
N ASN A 223 -26.26 -1.51 0.26
CA ASN A 223 -25.59 -0.39 -0.37
C ASN A 223 -24.31 -0.88 -1.07
N ASP A 224 -24.45 -1.21 -2.35
CA ASP A 224 -23.37 -1.71 -3.21
C ASP A 224 -22.52 -2.84 -2.59
N PRO A 225 -23.06 -4.07 -2.48
CA PRO A 225 -22.34 -5.19 -1.88
C PRO A 225 -21.16 -5.63 -2.76
N ALA A 226 -20.03 -5.92 -2.11
CA ALA A 226 -18.81 -6.41 -2.72
C ALA A 226 -19.00 -7.83 -3.29
N LYS A 227 -18.49 -8.05 -4.51
CA LYS A 227 -18.74 -9.27 -5.30
C LYS A 227 -17.45 -10.03 -5.60
N GLY A 228 -17.58 -11.29 -5.98
CA GLY A 228 -16.48 -12.04 -6.57
C GLY A 228 -16.17 -11.55 -7.98
N THR A 229 -14.90 -11.62 -8.36
CA THR A 229 -14.39 -11.20 -9.67
C THR A 229 -13.93 -12.41 -10.46
N GLU A 230 -14.45 -12.60 -11.68
CA GLU A 230 -13.99 -13.65 -12.60
C GLU A 230 -12.74 -13.26 -13.37
N ASN A 231 -12.69 -12.01 -13.84
CA ASN A 231 -11.52 -11.38 -14.42
C ASN A 231 -11.64 -9.87 -14.27
N PHE A 232 -10.52 -9.16 -14.40
CA PHE A 232 -10.48 -7.71 -14.32
C PHE A 232 -9.39 -7.14 -15.21
N THR A 233 -9.65 -5.96 -15.75
CA THR A 233 -8.67 -5.21 -16.55
C THR A 233 -7.85 -4.31 -15.64
N ALA A 234 -6.53 -4.36 -15.79
CA ALA A 234 -5.62 -3.53 -15.02
C ALA A 234 -4.54 -2.92 -15.90
N GLN A 235 -4.09 -1.73 -15.49
CA GLN A 235 -2.85 -1.16 -15.96
C GLN A 235 -1.72 -1.61 -15.04
N VAL A 236 -0.72 -2.29 -15.59
CA VAL A 236 0.42 -2.85 -14.87
C VAL A 236 1.71 -2.20 -15.33
N ILE A 237 2.63 -1.90 -14.41
CA ILE A 237 3.97 -1.41 -14.67
C ILE A 237 4.96 -2.47 -14.21
N VAL A 238 5.75 -3.00 -15.15
CA VAL A 238 6.76 -4.02 -14.87
C VAL A 238 8.01 -3.33 -14.33
N MET A 239 8.46 -3.76 -13.16
CA MET A 239 9.57 -3.17 -12.43
C MET A 239 10.85 -3.97 -12.62
N ASN A 240 10.96 -5.10 -11.92
CA ASN A 240 12.20 -5.85 -11.76
C ASN A 240 12.02 -7.33 -12.14
N HIS A 241 11.46 -7.59 -13.33
CA HIS A 241 11.36 -8.95 -13.85
C HIS A 241 12.60 -9.31 -14.68
N PRO A 242 13.30 -10.43 -14.42
CA PRO A 242 14.56 -10.78 -15.10
C PRO A 242 14.37 -11.23 -16.56
N GLY A 243 13.17 -11.73 -16.89
CA GLY A 243 12.82 -12.19 -18.23
C GLY A 243 11.68 -11.39 -18.86
N GLN A 244 10.88 -12.07 -19.66
CA GLN A 244 9.71 -11.52 -20.34
C GLN A 244 8.43 -12.06 -19.69
N ILE A 245 7.42 -11.21 -19.56
CA ILE A 245 6.08 -11.58 -19.08
C ILE A 245 5.16 -11.64 -20.30
N GLY A 246 4.59 -12.82 -20.56
CA GLY A 246 3.64 -13.04 -21.65
C GLY A 246 2.31 -13.61 -21.14
N ASN A 247 1.37 -13.82 -22.07
CA ASN A 247 0.09 -14.45 -21.76
C ASN A 247 0.30 -15.84 -21.12
N GLY A 248 -0.43 -16.12 -20.06
CA GLY A 248 -0.31 -17.33 -19.25
C GLY A 248 0.59 -17.21 -18.02
N TYR A 249 1.40 -16.15 -17.91
CA TYR A 249 2.17 -15.88 -16.70
C TYR A 249 1.25 -15.77 -15.48
N SER A 250 1.53 -16.53 -14.41
CA SER A 250 0.62 -16.69 -13.26
C SER A 250 1.27 -16.35 -11.91
N PRO A 251 1.67 -15.08 -11.71
CA PRO A 251 2.27 -14.62 -10.46
C PRO A 251 1.23 -14.50 -9.34
N VAL A 252 1.71 -14.21 -8.12
CA VAL A 252 0.83 -13.88 -7.00
C VAL A 252 0.54 -12.39 -6.95
N LEU A 253 -0.73 -12.04 -6.82
CA LEU A 253 -1.17 -10.67 -6.60
C LEU A 253 -1.46 -10.44 -5.12
N ASP A 254 -0.80 -9.44 -4.56
CA ASP A 254 -1.12 -8.83 -3.28
C ASP A 254 -2.04 -7.63 -3.55
N CYS A 255 -3.32 -7.76 -3.21
CA CYS A 255 -4.31 -6.68 -3.32
C CYS A 255 -5.02 -6.56 -1.97
N HIS A 256 -5.05 -5.36 -1.37
CA HIS A 256 -5.53 -5.14 0.00
C HIS A 256 -4.93 -6.16 1.00
N THR A 257 -5.75 -7.04 1.57
CA THR A 257 -5.34 -8.15 2.45
C THR A 257 -5.27 -9.50 1.73
N ALA A 258 -5.77 -9.57 0.49
CA ALA A 258 -5.79 -10.77 -0.34
C ALA A 258 -4.41 -11.06 -0.96
N HIS A 259 -4.13 -12.36 -1.07
CA HIS A 259 -2.90 -12.92 -1.63
C HIS A 259 -3.29 -14.08 -2.54
N VAL A 260 -3.48 -13.80 -3.84
CA VAL A 260 -4.10 -14.74 -4.78
C VAL A 260 -3.29 -14.81 -6.08
N ALA A 261 -2.95 -16.01 -6.54
CA ALA A 261 -2.35 -16.19 -7.85
C ALA A 261 -3.33 -15.78 -8.94
N CYS A 262 -2.90 -14.91 -9.86
CA CYS A 262 -3.72 -14.47 -10.99
C CYS A 262 -2.96 -14.67 -12.28
N LYS A 263 -3.64 -15.24 -13.28
CA LYS A 263 -3.11 -15.46 -14.61
C LYS A 263 -3.22 -14.17 -15.42
N PHE A 264 -2.13 -13.78 -16.06
CA PHE A 264 -2.11 -12.77 -17.12
C PHE A 264 -2.78 -13.41 -18.33
N LYS A 265 -4.11 -13.26 -18.42
CA LYS A 265 -4.92 -13.92 -19.44
C LYS A 265 -4.56 -13.38 -20.83
N GLU A 266 -4.55 -12.05 -20.93
CA GLU A 266 -4.29 -11.36 -22.18
C GLU A 266 -3.69 -9.99 -21.91
N ILE A 267 -2.50 -9.73 -22.46
CA ILE A 267 -1.89 -8.40 -22.50
C ILE A 267 -2.40 -7.70 -23.76
N THR A 268 -3.30 -6.73 -23.59
CA THR A 268 -3.98 -6.08 -24.70
C THR A 268 -3.17 -4.92 -25.28
N GLN A 269 -2.41 -4.21 -24.45
CA GLN A 269 -1.63 -3.05 -24.90
C GLN A 269 -0.32 -2.95 -24.16
N LYS A 270 0.75 -2.60 -24.85
CA LYS A 270 1.98 -2.07 -24.26
C LYS A 270 1.97 -0.56 -24.37
N MET A 271 2.36 0.10 -23.29
CA MET A 271 2.24 1.53 -23.11
C MET A 271 3.55 2.12 -22.59
N ASP A 272 3.80 3.38 -22.92
CA ASP A 272 4.84 4.16 -22.26
C ASP A 272 4.39 4.51 -20.84
N ARG A 273 5.21 4.17 -19.84
CA ARG A 273 4.87 4.33 -18.42
C ARG A 273 4.67 5.79 -17.97
N ARG A 274 5.19 6.78 -18.72
CA ARG A 274 5.15 8.20 -18.33
C ARG A 274 4.00 8.94 -18.99
N SER A 275 3.84 8.75 -20.30
CA SER A 275 2.83 9.42 -21.10
C SER A 275 1.52 8.66 -21.18
N GLY A 276 1.52 7.35 -20.87
CA GLY A 276 0.35 6.48 -21.07
C GLY A 276 0.00 6.28 -22.55
N LYS A 277 0.88 6.67 -23.48
CA LYS A 277 0.65 6.45 -24.91
C LYS A 277 0.83 4.96 -25.22
N VAL A 278 -0.12 4.40 -25.98
CA VAL A 278 0.00 3.04 -26.51
C VAL A 278 1.16 2.99 -27.49
N LEU A 279 2.08 2.06 -27.26
CA LEU A 279 3.26 1.81 -28.09
C LEU A 279 3.04 0.63 -29.04
N GLU A 280 2.33 -0.39 -28.58
CA GLU A 280 2.08 -1.63 -29.33
C GLU A 280 0.75 -2.24 -28.85
N GLU A 281 -0.10 -2.64 -29.79
CA GLU A 281 -1.35 -3.37 -29.54
C GLU A 281 -1.07 -4.87 -29.57
N ASN A 282 -1.67 -5.62 -28.63
CA ASN A 282 -1.52 -7.07 -28.45
C ASN A 282 -0.06 -7.57 -28.47
N PRO A 283 0.82 -7.02 -27.60
CA PRO A 283 2.22 -7.42 -27.56
C PRO A 283 2.36 -8.89 -27.15
N LYS A 284 3.35 -9.60 -27.73
CA LYS A 284 3.64 -10.99 -27.33
C LYS A 284 4.13 -11.10 -25.89
N PHE A 285 4.85 -10.08 -25.42
CA PHE A 285 5.38 -10.00 -24.06
C PHE A 285 5.68 -8.56 -23.65
N VAL A 286 5.84 -8.35 -22.35
CA VAL A 286 6.35 -7.11 -21.74
C VAL A 286 7.57 -7.41 -20.87
N LYS A 287 8.44 -6.43 -20.68
CA LYS A 287 9.66 -6.57 -19.87
C LYS A 287 9.80 -5.43 -18.85
N ALA A 288 10.79 -5.55 -17.97
CA ALA A 288 11.15 -4.50 -17.02
C ALA A 288 11.18 -3.10 -17.66
N GLY A 289 10.45 -2.16 -17.07
CA GLY A 289 10.31 -0.78 -17.54
C GLY A 289 9.09 -0.52 -18.43
N ASP A 290 8.45 -1.55 -18.98
CA ASP A 290 7.23 -1.42 -19.76
C ASP A 290 6.01 -1.20 -18.86
N ALA A 291 5.02 -0.46 -19.34
CA ALA A 291 3.67 -0.49 -18.82
C ALA A 291 2.76 -1.25 -19.79
N CYS A 292 1.68 -1.84 -19.30
CA CYS A 292 0.71 -2.53 -20.14
C CYS A 292 -0.70 -2.50 -19.58
N MET A 293 -1.67 -2.69 -20.47
CA MET A 293 -3.02 -3.10 -20.13
C MET A 293 -3.09 -4.62 -20.20
N VAL A 294 -3.65 -5.23 -19.16
CA VAL A 294 -3.75 -6.69 -19.05
C VAL A 294 -5.09 -7.07 -18.43
N ILE A 295 -5.68 -8.13 -18.96
CA ILE A 295 -6.81 -8.84 -18.35
C ILE A 295 -6.22 -9.91 -17.43
N LEU A 296 -6.57 -9.84 -16.15
CA LEU A 296 -6.11 -10.75 -15.11
C LEU A 296 -7.25 -11.67 -14.67
N GLU A 297 -6.93 -12.95 -14.51
CA GLU A 297 -7.88 -14.00 -14.12
C GLU A 297 -7.41 -14.66 -12.82
N PRO A 298 -8.07 -14.41 -11.67
CA PRO A 298 -7.69 -15.00 -10.41
C PRO A 298 -7.95 -16.52 -10.37
N THR A 299 -7.01 -17.27 -9.79
CA THR A 299 -7.10 -18.74 -9.67
C THR A 299 -8.05 -19.22 -8.58
N LYS A 300 -8.47 -18.31 -7.70
CA LYS A 300 -9.42 -18.54 -6.60
C LYS A 300 -10.33 -17.32 -6.50
N GLY A 301 -11.48 -17.47 -5.85
CA GLY A 301 -12.39 -16.34 -5.59
C GLY A 301 -11.63 -15.16 -4.96
N LEU A 302 -11.72 -14.01 -5.63
CA LEU A 302 -11.09 -12.75 -5.27
C LEU A 302 -12.14 -11.65 -5.38
N THR A 303 -12.09 -10.69 -4.48
CA THR A 303 -12.87 -9.45 -4.58
C THR A 303 -11.90 -8.30 -4.78
N VAL A 304 -12.09 -7.59 -5.88
CA VAL A 304 -11.36 -6.38 -6.24
C VAL A 304 -12.33 -5.37 -6.82
N GLU A 305 -11.92 -4.11 -6.83
CA GLU A 305 -12.76 -3.00 -7.26
C GLU A 305 -11.98 -2.08 -8.22
N SER A 306 -12.68 -1.29 -9.03
CA SER A 306 -12.01 -0.24 -9.82
C SER A 306 -11.29 0.72 -8.88
N PHE A 307 -10.05 1.08 -9.24
CA PHE A 307 -9.26 2.06 -8.51
C PHE A 307 -9.97 3.42 -8.40
N GLN A 308 -10.75 3.79 -9.42
CA GLN A 308 -11.44 5.08 -9.44
C GLN A 308 -12.54 5.14 -8.37
N GLU A 309 -13.21 4.02 -8.13
CA GLU A 309 -14.31 3.91 -7.19
C GLU A 309 -13.82 3.60 -5.78
N TYR A 310 -12.99 2.57 -5.63
CA TYR A 310 -12.47 2.12 -4.34
C TYR A 310 -10.93 1.97 -4.40
N PRO A 311 -10.19 3.09 -4.32
CA PRO A 311 -8.74 3.07 -4.44
C PRO A 311 -8.00 2.04 -3.56
N PRO A 312 -8.41 1.77 -2.30
CA PRO A 312 -7.76 0.75 -1.46
C PRO A 312 -7.90 -0.69 -1.97
N LEU A 313 -8.94 -0.99 -2.78
CA LEU A 313 -9.21 -2.31 -3.34
C LEU A 313 -8.83 -2.44 -4.83
N GLY A 314 -8.44 -1.33 -5.45
CA GLY A 314 -8.07 -1.26 -6.87
C GLY A 314 -6.57 -1.18 -7.13
N ARG A 315 -5.71 -1.33 -6.11
CA ARG A 315 -4.24 -1.33 -6.24
C ARG A 315 -3.69 -2.68 -5.84
N PHE A 316 -2.73 -3.18 -6.61
CA PHE A 316 -2.10 -4.45 -6.30
C PHE A 316 -0.62 -4.45 -6.66
N ALA A 317 0.14 -5.30 -5.96
CA ALA A 317 1.50 -5.66 -6.31
C ALA A 317 1.50 -7.06 -6.92
N VAL A 318 2.33 -7.26 -7.94
CA VAL A 318 2.55 -8.54 -8.60
C VAL A 318 3.88 -9.09 -8.13
N ARG A 319 3.87 -10.32 -7.63
CA ARG A 319 5.03 -10.93 -7.00
C ARG A 319 5.35 -12.28 -7.59
N ASP A 320 6.64 -12.52 -7.73
CA ASP A 320 7.21 -13.77 -8.19
C ASP A 320 8.52 -14.04 -7.46
N MET A 321 8.76 -15.29 -7.07
CA MET A 321 9.94 -15.71 -6.31
C MET A 321 10.33 -14.77 -5.14
N ARG A 322 9.33 -14.20 -4.45
CA ARG A 322 9.45 -13.22 -3.35
C ARG A 322 9.88 -11.81 -3.74
N GLN A 323 10.09 -11.51 -5.01
CA GLN A 323 10.35 -10.17 -5.52
C GLN A 323 9.07 -9.52 -6.04
N THR A 324 8.99 -8.19 -5.97
CA THR A 324 7.92 -7.44 -6.61
C THR A 324 8.30 -7.19 -8.07
N VAL A 325 7.67 -7.91 -8.98
CA VAL A 325 7.99 -7.88 -10.41
C VAL A 325 7.22 -6.80 -11.15
N ALA A 326 6.03 -6.46 -10.65
CA ALA A 326 5.20 -5.41 -11.22
C ALA A 326 4.24 -4.83 -10.17
N VAL A 327 3.62 -3.72 -10.50
CA VAL A 327 2.55 -3.11 -9.71
C VAL A 327 1.43 -2.69 -10.65
N GLY A 328 0.19 -2.68 -10.17
CA GLY A 328 -0.94 -2.39 -11.02
C GLY A 328 -2.08 -1.64 -10.34
N VAL A 329 -2.88 -1.02 -11.18
CA VAL A 329 -4.14 -0.39 -10.82
C VAL A 329 -5.25 -0.97 -11.67
N ILE A 330 -6.35 -1.35 -11.04
CA ILE A 330 -7.54 -1.89 -11.68
C ILE A 330 -8.30 -0.73 -12.31
N LYS A 331 -8.68 -0.88 -13.57
CA LYS A 331 -9.47 0.12 -14.30
C LYS A 331 -10.94 -0.12 -14.07
#